data_AF-A0AAP4Y1I4-F1
#
_entry.id   AF-A0AAP4Y1I4-F1
#
_cell.length_a   1.000
_cell.length_b   1.000
_cell.length_c   1.000
_cell.angle_alpha   90.00
_cell.angle_beta   90.00
_cell.angle_gamma   90.00
#
_symmetry.space_group_name_H-M   'P 1'
#
loop_
_entity.id
_entity.type
_entity.pdbx_description
1 polymer ?
#
loop_
_entity_poly.entity_id
_entity_poly.type
_entity_poly.pdbx_seq_one_letter_code
_entity_poly.pdbx_strand_id
1 'polypeptide(L)'
;MALAEAPEARHAAGPDPELPAPARVVAELAEAFPSRVSGAEVRRMIRWLRRRAAWTPEVYRRLWEDPEASFGPFGELPRRLREALADAVSWEMRERSFTAGHRLHRRVYGPAFRLGSEISLRGRRVSGRGRRWRRLGRWIYLCGRGLCAASERAGRGWLTVSRYAGPWLRSGFHALWKWAGIDPMHAAVEYVRGVPCDPRISPVYRDPARKVCSWMMVGFDLLPSDGYFYYIEANINPGFFSHGRERHHAEGDPLLEAMIQGARREGCDRIVLYPSSVAGPSSRLEAWWQAQASAAGLELEIRDDPRVRSRCRRETEPIMAPDAERTLFVNIRTLPHPVDVLLEEKGLFEAEIERHNARAAEEDRIPVPRRIHSSDEVPDAHPGGRFPNVVVKHALLNEARDVRMYRTSRLDPSLLEPPYVAYEFVAPELEALEENGVEREYAVKYRLNTFITPDGPLCTYASKGIGGAPVPEALAEGPVADPRPYVVNNHMGGRHSRATESEAESAMAAALRVGWLAHDFLRRLHGPEWPRVEGPVEP
;
A
#
# COMPACT_ATOMS: atom_id res chain seq x y z
N MET A 1 -31.32 -14.02 37.23
CA MET A 1 -32.58 -14.65 36.75
C MET A 1 -33.29 -13.64 35.88
N ALA A 2 -33.52 -14.00 34.61
CA ALA A 2 -34.30 -13.33 33.56
C ALA A 2 -33.52 -13.52 32.25
N LEU A 3 -33.82 -14.58 31.51
CA LEU A 3 -33.37 -14.74 30.14
C LEU A 3 -34.23 -13.80 29.29
N ALA A 4 -33.61 -12.84 28.62
CA ALA A 4 -34.26 -12.07 27.57
C ALA A 4 -34.03 -12.80 26.24
N GLU A 5 -35.12 -13.22 25.60
CA GLU A 5 -35.08 -13.95 24.34
C GLU A 5 -34.55 -13.06 23.21
N ALA A 6 -33.62 -13.58 22.40
CA ALA A 6 -33.21 -12.93 21.18
C ALA A 6 -34.31 -13.07 20.12
N PRO A 7 -34.59 -12.04 19.29
CA PRO A 7 -35.59 -12.16 18.25
C PRO A 7 -35.09 -13.10 17.14
N GLU A 8 -35.82 -14.19 16.88
CA GLU A 8 -35.64 -15.01 15.67
C GLU A 8 -35.94 -14.15 14.43
N ALA A 9 -34.91 -13.55 13.84
CA ALA A 9 -34.99 -12.94 12.52
C ALA A 9 -35.10 -14.02 11.44
N ARG A 10 -36.29 -14.62 11.32
CA ARG A 10 -36.67 -15.44 10.16
C ARG A 10 -36.79 -14.52 8.94
N HIS A 11 -35.67 -14.31 8.25
CA HIS A 11 -35.71 -13.79 6.89
C HIS A 11 -36.52 -14.76 6.03
N ALA A 12 -37.75 -14.37 5.71
CA ALA A 12 -38.49 -14.99 4.63
C ALA A 12 -37.67 -14.78 3.34
N ALA A 13 -37.15 -15.86 2.79
CA ALA A 13 -36.55 -15.84 1.47
C ALA A 13 -37.64 -15.47 0.47
N GLY A 14 -37.61 -14.22 -0.02
CA GLY A 14 -38.31 -13.86 -1.24
C GLY A 14 -37.77 -14.69 -2.42
N PRO A 15 -38.47 -14.71 -3.57
CA PRO A 15 -37.89 -15.29 -4.78
C PRO A 15 -36.56 -14.59 -5.08
N ASP A 16 -35.49 -15.37 -5.26
CA ASP A 16 -34.16 -14.83 -5.56
C ASP A 16 -34.25 -13.86 -6.76
N PRO A 17 -33.65 -12.66 -6.68
CA PRO A 17 -33.68 -11.72 -7.79
C PRO A 17 -33.05 -12.36 -9.03
N GLU A 18 -33.72 -12.19 -10.18
CA GLU A 18 -33.28 -12.73 -11.46
C GLU A 18 -31.92 -12.12 -11.85
N LEU A 19 -30.82 -12.80 -11.48
CA LEU A 19 -29.45 -12.38 -11.78
C LEU A 19 -29.29 -12.10 -13.29
N PRO A 20 -28.48 -11.11 -13.71
CA PRO A 20 -28.09 -10.94 -15.09
C PRO A 20 -27.54 -12.23 -15.70
N ALA A 21 -27.76 -12.48 -17.00
CA ALA A 21 -27.31 -13.72 -17.64
C ALA A 21 -25.83 -14.06 -17.41
N PRO A 22 -24.87 -13.09 -17.39
CA PRO A 22 -23.49 -13.38 -17.03
C PRO A 22 -23.32 -13.81 -15.56
N ALA A 23 -24.03 -13.15 -14.63
CA ALA A 23 -24.02 -13.48 -13.21
C ALA A 23 -24.61 -14.87 -12.93
N ARG A 24 -25.67 -15.29 -13.64
CA ARG A 24 -26.18 -16.68 -13.57
C ARG A 24 -25.10 -17.69 -13.96
N VAL A 25 -24.38 -17.46 -15.06
CA VAL A 25 -23.27 -18.35 -15.46
C VAL A 25 -22.15 -18.34 -14.42
N VAL A 26 -21.78 -17.18 -13.84
CA VAL A 26 -20.77 -17.12 -12.77
C VAL A 26 -21.23 -17.82 -11.48
N ALA A 27 -22.52 -17.76 -11.13
CA ALA A 27 -23.09 -18.51 -10.03
C ALA A 27 -23.10 -20.03 -10.33
N GLU A 28 -23.50 -20.46 -11.53
CA GLU A 28 -23.37 -21.85 -12.00
C GLU A 28 -21.92 -22.35 -11.85
N LEU A 29 -20.90 -21.52 -12.16
CA LEU A 29 -19.50 -21.87 -11.91
C LEU A 29 -19.20 -22.07 -10.42
N ALA A 30 -19.64 -21.17 -9.55
CA ALA A 30 -19.37 -21.23 -8.11
C ALA A 30 -20.07 -22.42 -7.42
N GLU A 31 -21.18 -22.91 -7.99
CA GLU A 31 -21.85 -24.12 -7.51
C GLU A 31 -21.27 -25.41 -8.09
N ALA A 32 -20.94 -25.42 -9.39
CA ALA A 32 -20.47 -26.61 -10.10
C ALA A 32 -19.00 -26.96 -9.83
N PHE A 33 -18.18 -26.02 -9.36
CA PHE A 33 -16.76 -26.24 -9.13
C PHE A 33 -16.39 -26.25 -7.63
N PRO A 34 -15.58 -27.23 -7.19
CA PRO A 34 -15.09 -27.24 -5.82
C PRO A 34 -14.21 -26.03 -5.57
N SER A 35 -14.18 -25.55 -4.31
CA SER A 35 -13.35 -24.42 -3.89
C SER A 35 -11.88 -24.58 -4.29
N ARG A 36 -11.38 -25.81 -4.38
CA ARG A 36 -10.04 -26.15 -4.87
C ARG A 36 -10.10 -27.06 -6.09
N VAL A 37 -9.52 -26.62 -7.21
CA VAL A 37 -9.48 -27.35 -8.49
C VAL A 37 -8.06 -27.70 -8.93
N SER A 38 -7.89 -28.89 -9.50
CA SER A 38 -6.66 -29.33 -10.17
C SER A 38 -6.48 -28.66 -11.53
N GLY A 39 -5.25 -28.71 -12.07
CA GLY A 39 -4.98 -28.20 -13.42
C GLY A 39 -5.76 -28.89 -14.55
N ALA A 40 -6.22 -30.14 -14.34
CA ALA A 40 -7.07 -30.85 -15.29
C ALA A 40 -8.53 -30.36 -15.25
N GLU A 41 -9.03 -30.02 -14.06
CA GLU A 41 -10.35 -29.44 -13.86
C GLU A 41 -10.41 -28.00 -14.36
N VAL A 42 -9.38 -27.18 -14.12
CA VAL A 42 -9.28 -25.83 -14.73
C VAL A 42 -9.37 -25.90 -16.27
N ARG A 43 -8.68 -26.86 -16.90
CA ARG A 43 -8.83 -27.10 -18.35
C ARG A 43 -10.22 -27.62 -18.74
N ARG A 44 -10.97 -28.25 -17.84
CA ARG A 44 -12.36 -28.67 -18.06
C ARG A 44 -13.31 -27.47 -17.96
N MET A 45 -13.17 -26.64 -16.92
CA MET A 45 -13.88 -25.37 -16.70
C MET A 45 -13.76 -24.44 -17.92
N ILE A 46 -12.54 -24.13 -18.35
CA ILE A 46 -12.30 -23.21 -19.48
C ILE A 46 -12.87 -23.78 -20.80
N ARG A 47 -12.81 -25.10 -21.02
CA ARG A 47 -13.44 -25.73 -22.19
C ARG A 47 -14.97 -25.75 -22.11
N TRP A 48 -15.54 -25.92 -20.91
CA TRP A 48 -16.99 -25.85 -20.69
C TRP A 48 -17.50 -24.43 -20.93
N LEU A 49 -16.84 -23.42 -20.37
CA LEU A 49 -17.16 -21.99 -20.60
C LEU A 49 -17.15 -21.63 -22.08
N ARG A 50 -16.09 -22.00 -22.80
CA ARG A 50 -15.97 -21.78 -24.25
C ARG A 50 -17.07 -22.48 -25.06
N ARG A 51 -17.57 -23.63 -24.61
CA ARG A 51 -18.56 -24.44 -25.35
C ARG A 51 -20.01 -24.11 -25.02
N ARG A 52 -20.34 -23.86 -23.75
CA ARG A 52 -21.70 -23.64 -23.26
C ARG A 52 -22.09 -22.17 -23.24
N ALA A 53 -21.18 -21.29 -22.86
CA ALA A 53 -21.43 -19.85 -22.73
C ALA A 53 -20.80 -19.01 -23.85
N ALA A 54 -20.05 -19.63 -24.78
CA ALA A 54 -19.24 -18.97 -25.82
C ALA A 54 -18.22 -17.95 -25.28
N TRP A 55 -17.80 -18.07 -24.01
CA TRP A 55 -16.93 -17.08 -23.37
C TRP A 55 -15.47 -17.15 -23.85
N THR A 56 -14.96 -15.99 -24.27
CA THR A 56 -13.54 -15.71 -24.49
C THR A 56 -12.90 -15.07 -23.25
N PRO A 57 -11.57 -14.98 -23.17
CA PRO A 57 -10.87 -14.18 -22.15
C PRO A 57 -11.40 -12.75 -22.07
N GLU A 58 -11.71 -12.14 -23.21
CA GLU A 58 -12.19 -10.76 -23.36
C GLU A 58 -13.61 -10.60 -22.83
N VAL A 59 -14.52 -11.55 -23.14
CA VAL A 59 -15.88 -11.54 -22.59
C VAL A 59 -15.83 -11.63 -21.07
N TYR A 60 -14.99 -12.51 -20.51
CA TYR A 60 -14.84 -12.61 -19.06
C TYR A 60 -14.18 -11.36 -18.46
N ARG A 61 -13.23 -10.72 -19.15
CA ARG A 61 -12.60 -9.47 -18.71
C ARG A 61 -13.60 -8.31 -18.59
N ARG A 62 -14.53 -8.18 -19.54
CA ARG A 62 -15.59 -7.15 -19.50
C ARG A 62 -16.51 -7.25 -18.28
N LEU A 63 -16.75 -8.45 -17.76
CA LEU A 63 -17.53 -8.64 -16.53
C LEU A 63 -16.82 -8.09 -15.28
N TRP A 64 -15.53 -7.76 -15.39
CA TRP A 64 -14.71 -7.17 -14.34
C TRP A 64 -14.28 -5.72 -14.69
N GLU A 65 -14.81 -5.13 -15.76
CA GLU A 65 -14.67 -3.69 -16.05
C GLU A 65 -15.66 -2.88 -15.20
N ASP A 66 -16.86 -3.42 -14.96
CA ASP A 66 -17.79 -2.96 -13.90
C ASP A 66 -18.40 -4.20 -13.21
N PRO A 67 -17.81 -4.68 -12.10
CA PRO A 67 -18.27 -5.88 -11.43
C PRO A 67 -19.59 -5.68 -10.67
N GLU A 68 -19.92 -4.46 -10.22
CA GLU A 68 -21.18 -4.20 -9.49
C GLU A 68 -22.37 -4.15 -10.45
N ALA A 69 -22.21 -3.55 -11.64
CA ALA A 69 -23.22 -3.65 -12.71
C ALA A 69 -23.31 -5.07 -13.29
N SER A 70 -22.20 -5.81 -13.36
CA SER A 70 -22.17 -7.16 -13.96
C SER A 70 -22.71 -8.26 -13.05
N PHE A 71 -22.54 -8.12 -11.73
CA PHE A 71 -22.86 -9.16 -10.75
C PHE A 71 -23.89 -8.73 -9.68
N GLY A 72 -24.22 -7.44 -9.58
CA GLY A 72 -24.97 -6.87 -8.45
C GLY A 72 -24.05 -6.50 -7.27
N PRO A 73 -24.61 -6.03 -6.14
CA PRO A 73 -23.81 -5.72 -4.96
C PRO A 73 -23.13 -6.97 -4.36
N PHE A 74 -21.86 -6.88 -3.96
CA PHE A 74 -21.12 -8.02 -3.39
C PHE A 74 -21.83 -8.66 -2.19
N GLY A 75 -22.56 -7.85 -1.39
CA GLY A 75 -23.34 -8.29 -0.24
C GLY A 75 -24.55 -9.18 -0.59
N GLU A 76 -25.04 -9.11 -1.83
CA GLU A 76 -26.25 -9.83 -2.29
C GLU A 76 -25.89 -11.11 -3.08
N LEU A 77 -24.62 -11.29 -3.45
CA LEU A 77 -24.16 -12.50 -4.13
C LEU A 77 -24.40 -13.78 -3.30
N PRO A 78 -24.68 -14.93 -3.97
CA PRO A 78 -24.75 -16.23 -3.32
C PRO A 78 -23.51 -16.53 -2.47
N ARG A 79 -23.71 -17.10 -1.27
CA ARG A 79 -22.65 -17.26 -0.26
C ARG A 79 -21.39 -17.93 -0.82
N ARG A 80 -21.55 -19.01 -1.60
CA ARG A 80 -20.46 -19.76 -2.25
C ARG A 80 -19.66 -18.91 -3.25
N LEU A 81 -20.31 -18.01 -3.98
CA LEU A 81 -19.64 -17.11 -4.91
C LEU A 81 -18.77 -16.09 -4.16
N ARG A 82 -19.30 -15.50 -3.08
CA ARG A 82 -18.51 -14.60 -2.20
C ARG A 82 -17.29 -15.30 -1.63
N GLU A 83 -17.49 -16.50 -1.06
CA GLU A 83 -16.41 -17.35 -0.53
C GLU A 83 -15.36 -17.68 -1.61
N ALA A 84 -15.78 -18.03 -2.83
CA ALA A 84 -14.86 -18.38 -3.92
C ALA A 84 -14.07 -17.19 -4.46
N LEU A 85 -14.66 -15.99 -4.49
CA LEU A 85 -13.99 -14.74 -4.84
C LEU A 85 -12.99 -14.33 -3.75
N ALA A 86 -13.39 -14.38 -2.48
CA ALA A 86 -12.53 -14.09 -1.34
C ALA A 86 -11.31 -15.05 -1.25
N ASP A 87 -11.54 -16.36 -1.44
CA ASP A 87 -10.46 -17.36 -1.53
C ASP A 87 -9.55 -17.13 -2.74
N ALA A 88 -10.08 -16.65 -3.88
CA ALA A 88 -9.27 -16.33 -5.05
C ALA A 88 -8.32 -15.15 -4.80
N VAL A 89 -8.79 -14.08 -4.13
CA VAL A 89 -7.95 -12.94 -3.72
C VAL A 89 -6.90 -13.38 -2.70
N SER A 90 -7.31 -14.11 -1.66
CA SER A 90 -6.39 -14.65 -0.63
C SER A 90 -5.33 -15.57 -1.26
N TRP A 91 -5.71 -16.37 -2.25
CA TRP A 91 -4.79 -17.24 -2.97
C TRP A 91 -3.78 -16.44 -3.82
N GLU A 92 -4.19 -15.37 -4.49
CA GLU A 92 -3.26 -14.49 -5.23
C GLU A 92 -2.25 -13.83 -4.28
N MET A 93 -2.67 -13.33 -3.12
CA MET A 93 -1.77 -12.77 -2.10
C MET A 93 -0.73 -13.81 -1.66
N ARG A 94 -1.19 -15.02 -1.36
CA ARG A 94 -0.35 -16.16 -0.99
C ARG A 94 0.56 -16.64 -2.12
N GLU A 95 0.13 -16.54 -3.38
CA GLU A 95 0.92 -16.90 -4.55
C GLU A 95 2.04 -15.86 -4.80
N ARG A 96 1.72 -14.56 -4.73
CA ARG A 96 2.69 -13.45 -4.84
C ARG A 96 3.76 -13.49 -3.74
N SER A 97 3.38 -13.88 -2.53
CA SER A 97 4.29 -14.09 -1.38
C SER A 97 4.91 -15.49 -1.30
N PHE A 98 4.62 -16.39 -2.24
CA PHE A 98 5.06 -17.79 -2.21
C PHE A 98 4.68 -18.59 -0.93
N THR A 99 3.68 -18.12 -0.17
CA THR A 99 3.11 -18.80 1.01
C THR A 99 1.96 -19.75 0.67
N ALA A 100 1.53 -19.83 -0.59
CA ALA A 100 0.47 -20.73 -1.07
C ALA A 100 0.76 -22.24 -0.89
N GLY A 101 1.93 -22.62 -0.39
CA GLY A 101 2.17 -23.97 0.12
C GLY A 101 3.64 -24.24 0.46
N HIS A 102 3.86 -25.06 1.49
CA HIS A 102 5.20 -25.35 2.05
C HIS A 102 6.26 -25.72 0.99
N ARG A 103 5.91 -26.52 -0.03
CA ARG A 103 6.85 -26.92 -1.10
C ARG A 103 7.30 -25.74 -1.98
N LEU A 104 6.43 -24.77 -2.22
CA LEU A 104 6.76 -23.56 -2.96
C LEU A 104 7.61 -22.64 -2.08
N HIS A 105 7.15 -22.36 -0.86
CA HIS A 105 7.87 -21.55 0.12
C HIS A 105 9.30 -22.08 0.33
N ARG A 106 9.46 -23.38 0.58
CA ARG A 106 10.78 -24.03 0.76
C ARG A 106 11.65 -24.03 -0.50
N ARG A 107 11.08 -23.92 -1.70
CA ARG A 107 11.89 -23.76 -2.93
C ARG A 107 12.40 -22.34 -3.09
N VAL A 108 11.57 -21.34 -2.74
CA VAL A 108 11.91 -19.92 -2.92
C VAL A 108 12.77 -19.39 -1.77
N TYR A 109 12.41 -19.69 -0.53
CA TYR A 109 13.05 -19.19 0.70
C TYR A 109 13.87 -20.27 1.47
N GLY A 110 14.16 -21.39 0.80
CA GLY A 110 14.97 -22.48 1.33
C GLY A 110 16.49 -22.27 1.18
N PRO A 111 17.28 -23.37 1.08
CA PRO A 111 18.74 -23.32 1.17
C PRO A 111 19.43 -22.34 0.22
N ALA A 112 19.00 -22.24 -1.05
CA ALA A 112 19.62 -21.34 -2.02
C ALA A 112 19.44 -19.86 -1.63
N PHE A 113 18.23 -19.46 -1.22
CA PHE A 113 17.94 -18.09 -0.78
C PHE A 113 18.59 -17.77 0.56
N ARG A 114 18.59 -18.71 1.52
CA ARG A 114 19.32 -18.57 2.80
C ARG A 114 20.82 -18.38 2.58
N LEU A 115 21.42 -19.16 1.66
CA LEU A 115 22.81 -18.98 1.23
C LEU A 115 23.02 -17.61 0.56
N GLY A 116 22.10 -17.19 -0.31
CA GLY A 116 22.12 -15.87 -0.94
C GLY A 116 22.13 -14.74 0.08
N SER A 117 21.27 -14.82 1.10
CA SER A 117 21.22 -13.82 2.16
C SER A 117 22.48 -13.83 3.03
N GLU A 118 22.98 -14.99 3.44
CA GLU A 118 24.24 -15.09 4.20
C GLU A 118 25.44 -14.57 3.40
N ILE A 119 25.49 -14.82 2.09
CA ILE A 119 26.48 -14.20 1.18
C ILE A 119 26.30 -12.67 1.17
N SER A 120 25.07 -12.16 1.08
CA SER A 120 24.80 -10.71 1.14
C SER A 120 25.19 -10.10 2.49
N LEU A 121 24.96 -10.79 3.61
CA LEU A 121 25.40 -10.39 4.94
C LEU A 121 26.94 -10.38 5.05
N ARG A 122 27.63 -11.41 4.54
CA ARG A 122 29.10 -11.44 4.48
C ARG A 122 29.66 -10.32 3.60
N GLY A 123 29.06 -10.06 2.45
CA GLY A 123 29.42 -8.94 1.57
C GLY A 123 29.29 -7.58 2.27
N ARG A 124 28.19 -7.37 3.01
CA ARG A 124 28.01 -6.21 3.90
C ARG A 124 29.15 -6.12 4.93
N ARG A 125 29.42 -7.20 5.68
CA ARG A 125 30.49 -7.27 6.70
C ARG A 125 31.88 -6.92 6.12
N VAL A 126 32.22 -7.41 4.92
CA VAL A 126 33.48 -7.08 4.22
C VAL A 126 33.52 -5.62 3.78
N SER A 127 32.42 -5.08 3.23
CA SER A 127 32.38 -3.72 2.71
C SER A 127 32.62 -2.62 3.76
N GLY A 128 32.36 -2.93 5.04
CA GLY A 128 32.62 -2.04 6.18
C GLY A 128 34.08 -1.95 6.62
N ARG A 129 34.97 -2.86 6.18
CA ARG A 129 36.39 -2.92 6.61
C ARG A 129 37.31 -1.88 5.95
N GLY A 130 36.77 -0.78 5.43
CA GLY A 130 37.54 0.33 4.81
C GLY A 130 37.56 0.34 3.28
N ARG A 131 38.24 1.34 2.70
CA ARG A 131 38.15 1.68 1.25
C ARG A 131 38.55 0.52 0.33
N ARG A 132 39.65 -0.18 0.62
CA ARG A 132 40.18 -1.32 -0.18
C ARG A 132 39.17 -2.46 -0.30
N TRP A 133 38.49 -2.80 0.80
CA TRP A 133 37.53 -3.91 0.86
C TRP A 133 36.13 -3.57 0.31
N ARG A 134 35.84 -2.27 0.10
CA ARG A 134 34.52 -1.80 -0.36
C ARG A 134 34.10 -2.38 -1.71
N ARG A 135 35.03 -2.52 -2.68
CA ARG A 135 34.73 -3.10 -4.01
C ARG A 135 34.40 -4.59 -3.90
N LEU A 136 35.23 -5.37 -3.21
CA LEU A 136 35.01 -6.80 -2.99
C LEU A 136 33.72 -7.08 -2.21
N GLY A 137 33.49 -6.36 -1.12
CA GLY A 137 32.26 -6.49 -0.33
C GLY A 137 31.00 -6.14 -1.12
N ARG A 138 31.05 -5.12 -2.01
CA ARG A 138 29.97 -4.81 -2.94
C ARG A 138 29.73 -5.96 -3.93
N TRP A 139 30.78 -6.57 -4.48
CA TRP A 139 30.64 -7.69 -5.42
C TRP A 139 30.01 -8.91 -4.74
N ILE A 140 30.54 -9.35 -3.59
CA ILE A 140 29.97 -10.45 -2.78
C ILE A 140 28.49 -10.16 -2.44
N TYR A 141 28.18 -8.92 -2.02
CA TYR A 141 26.81 -8.51 -1.72
C TYR A 141 25.85 -8.63 -2.91
N LEU A 142 26.30 -8.25 -4.12
CA LEU A 142 25.54 -8.36 -5.35
C LEU A 142 25.34 -9.83 -5.78
N CYS A 143 26.35 -10.69 -5.60
CA CYS A 143 26.21 -12.13 -5.84
C CYS A 143 25.14 -12.76 -4.94
N GLY A 144 25.13 -12.42 -3.65
CA GLY A 144 24.10 -12.89 -2.71
C GLY A 144 22.68 -12.47 -3.12
N ARG A 145 22.49 -11.19 -3.48
CA ARG A 145 21.21 -10.69 -4.01
C ARG A 145 20.81 -11.38 -5.30
N GLY A 146 21.78 -11.63 -6.19
CA GLY A 146 21.57 -12.36 -7.44
C GLY A 146 21.01 -13.75 -7.19
N LEU A 147 21.52 -14.46 -6.16
CA LEU A 147 21.04 -15.78 -5.76
C LEU A 147 19.64 -15.74 -5.14
N CYS A 148 19.34 -14.76 -4.28
CA CYS A 148 17.98 -14.55 -3.77
C CYS A 148 16.97 -14.27 -4.90
N ALA A 149 17.29 -13.33 -5.80
CA ALA A 149 16.45 -12.98 -6.93
C ALA A 149 16.29 -14.12 -7.96
N ALA A 150 17.33 -14.94 -8.16
CA ALA A 150 17.25 -16.14 -8.97
C ALA A 150 16.30 -17.20 -8.34
N SER A 151 16.33 -17.36 -7.02
CA SER A 151 15.43 -18.26 -6.30
C SER A 151 13.96 -17.83 -6.42
N GLU A 152 13.66 -16.53 -6.26
CA GLU A 152 12.32 -15.97 -6.50
C GLU A 152 11.88 -16.11 -7.97
N ARG A 153 12.77 -15.83 -8.93
CA ARG A 153 12.47 -15.98 -10.37
C ARG A 153 12.19 -17.44 -10.73
N ALA A 154 12.93 -18.38 -10.18
CA ALA A 154 12.66 -19.82 -10.34
C ALA A 154 11.32 -20.22 -9.71
N GLY A 155 10.96 -19.62 -8.55
CA GLY A 155 9.63 -19.75 -7.93
C GLY A 155 8.49 -19.29 -8.85
N ARG A 156 8.61 -18.08 -9.43
CA ARG A 156 7.63 -17.55 -10.40
C ARG A 156 7.55 -18.42 -11.66
N GLY A 157 8.69 -18.85 -12.20
CA GLY A 157 8.74 -19.77 -13.34
C GLY A 157 8.04 -21.11 -13.03
N TRP A 158 8.28 -21.67 -11.85
CA TRP A 158 7.60 -22.88 -11.40
C TRP A 158 6.09 -22.68 -11.24
N LEU A 159 5.64 -21.58 -10.62
CA LEU A 159 4.22 -21.23 -10.52
C LEU A 159 3.53 -21.15 -11.88
N THR A 160 4.16 -20.48 -12.84
CA THR A 160 3.65 -20.32 -14.22
C THR A 160 3.51 -21.65 -14.97
N VAL A 161 4.25 -22.70 -14.58
CA VAL A 161 4.17 -24.05 -15.17
C VAL A 161 3.32 -25.01 -14.34
N SER A 162 3.30 -24.86 -13.01
CA SER A 162 2.51 -25.70 -12.09
C SER A 162 1.02 -25.31 -12.08
N ARG A 163 0.71 -24.05 -12.42
CA ARG A 163 -0.41 -23.68 -13.30
C ARG A 163 -0.06 -24.19 -14.72
N TYR A 164 -0.52 -25.34 -15.23
CA TYR A 164 -1.75 -26.07 -14.97
C TYR A 164 -1.48 -27.59 -14.79
N ALA A 165 -0.48 -27.95 -13.99
CA ALA A 165 -0.18 -29.33 -13.62
C ALA A 165 -1.22 -29.91 -12.64
N GLY A 166 -1.30 -31.24 -12.56
CA GLY A 166 -2.24 -31.96 -11.72
C GLY A 166 -2.22 -31.60 -10.22
N PRO A 167 -1.05 -31.54 -9.53
CA PRO A 167 -1.01 -31.47 -8.07
C PRO A 167 -1.15 -30.04 -7.50
N TRP A 168 -1.31 -29.00 -8.32
CA TRP A 168 -1.50 -27.62 -7.83
C TRP A 168 -3.00 -27.28 -7.78
N LEU A 169 -3.60 -27.66 -6.65
CA LEU A 169 -4.92 -27.23 -6.21
C LEU A 169 -4.92 -25.71 -5.93
N ARG A 170 -5.98 -25.00 -6.33
CA ARG A 170 -6.15 -23.56 -6.14
C ARG A 170 -7.63 -23.15 -6.27
N SER A 171 -7.98 -21.91 -5.91
CA SER A 171 -9.31 -21.35 -6.22
C SER A 171 -9.63 -21.42 -7.73
N GLY A 172 -10.83 -21.91 -8.05
CA GLY A 172 -11.33 -21.94 -9.42
C GLY A 172 -11.39 -20.55 -10.06
N PHE A 173 -11.75 -19.53 -9.30
CA PHE A 173 -11.83 -18.14 -9.77
C PHE A 173 -10.46 -17.54 -10.05
N HIS A 174 -9.47 -17.78 -9.17
CA HIS A 174 -8.07 -17.39 -9.43
C HIS A 174 -7.55 -17.99 -10.75
N ALA A 175 -7.88 -19.25 -11.04
CA ALA A 175 -7.54 -19.86 -12.33
C ALA A 175 -8.19 -19.16 -13.54
N LEU A 176 -9.43 -18.69 -13.42
CA LEU A 176 -10.15 -17.97 -14.49
C LEU A 176 -9.62 -16.54 -14.67
N TRP A 177 -9.40 -15.80 -13.58
CA TRP A 177 -8.75 -14.48 -13.62
C TRP A 177 -7.40 -14.53 -14.31
N LYS A 178 -6.55 -15.51 -13.97
CA LYS A 178 -5.24 -15.71 -14.62
C LYS A 178 -5.30 -16.19 -16.07
N TRP A 179 -6.41 -16.80 -16.49
CA TRP A 179 -6.67 -17.12 -17.90
C TRP A 179 -7.13 -15.90 -18.70
N ALA A 180 -7.88 -14.99 -18.07
CA ALA A 180 -8.38 -13.76 -18.69
C ALA A 180 -7.43 -12.55 -18.63
N GLY A 181 -6.41 -12.61 -17.76
CA GLY A 181 -5.46 -11.51 -17.53
C GLY A 181 -5.97 -10.45 -16.54
N ILE A 182 -6.91 -10.81 -15.66
CA ILE A 182 -7.44 -9.94 -14.61
C ILE A 182 -6.51 -10.00 -13.39
N ASP A 183 -6.24 -8.85 -12.75
CA ASP A 183 -5.55 -8.79 -11.47
C ASP A 183 -6.55 -8.92 -10.30
N PRO A 184 -6.49 -10.00 -9.49
CA PRO A 184 -7.35 -10.16 -8.31
C PRO A 184 -7.22 -9.03 -7.28
N MET A 185 -6.09 -8.32 -7.25
CA MET A 185 -5.87 -7.23 -6.30
C MET A 185 -6.69 -5.99 -6.65
N HIS A 186 -6.79 -5.64 -7.94
CA HIS A 186 -7.65 -4.54 -8.40
C HIS A 186 -9.13 -4.86 -8.12
N ALA A 187 -9.57 -6.07 -8.49
CA ALA A 187 -10.93 -6.53 -8.20
C ALA A 187 -11.27 -6.55 -6.69
N ALA A 188 -10.26 -6.68 -5.81
CA ALA A 188 -10.42 -6.59 -4.36
C ALA A 188 -10.40 -5.15 -3.82
N VAL A 189 -9.78 -4.21 -4.54
CA VAL A 189 -9.90 -2.77 -4.24
C VAL A 189 -11.31 -2.27 -4.56
N GLU A 190 -11.87 -2.73 -5.67
CA GLU A 190 -13.14 -2.22 -6.20
C GLU A 190 -14.37 -2.95 -5.62
N TYR A 191 -14.30 -4.27 -5.44
CA TYR A 191 -15.51 -5.08 -5.29
C TYR A 191 -15.45 -6.21 -4.25
N VAL A 192 -14.41 -7.05 -4.25
CA VAL A 192 -14.38 -8.28 -3.42
C VAL A 192 -14.13 -7.96 -1.95
N ARG A 193 -14.94 -8.53 -1.06
CA ARG A 193 -14.90 -8.35 0.41
C ARG A 193 -14.84 -9.70 1.13
N GLY A 194 -14.58 -9.68 2.45
CA GLY A 194 -14.47 -10.89 3.27
C GLY A 194 -13.25 -11.76 2.99
N VAL A 195 -12.17 -11.18 2.47
CA VAL A 195 -10.91 -11.86 2.13
C VAL A 195 -10.22 -12.35 3.42
N PRO A 196 -9.94 -13.67 3.58
CA PRO A 196 -9.31 -14.19 4.79
C PRO A 196 -7.94 -13.56 5.09
N CYS A 197 -7.75 -13.08 6.32
CA CYS A 197 -6.48 -12.55 6.80
C CYS A 197 -5.44 -13.67 6.99
N ASP A 198 -4.36 -13.67 6.20
CA ASP A 198 -3.17 -14.49 6.47
C ASP A 198 -2.11 -13.60 7.16
N PRO A 199 -1.84 -13.80 8.47
CA PRO A 199 -1.02 -12.88 9.26
C PRO A 199 0.46 -12.84 8.86
N ARG A 200 0.91 -13.72 7.95
CA ARG A 200 2.26 -13.64 7.36
C ARG A 200 2.37 -12.51 6.33
N ILE A 201 1.25 -12.13 5.71
CA ILE A 201 1.20 -11.29 4.51
C ILE A 201 0.11 -10.20 4.55
N SER A 202 -0.71 -10.14 5.60
CA SER A 202 -1.59 -9.01 5.86
C SER A 202 -0.82 -7.92 6.61
N PRO A 203 -0.83 -6.65 6.15
CA PRO A 203 -0.03 -5.60 6.78
C PRO A 203 -0.61 -5.16 8.14
N VAL A 204 -1.91 -5.40 8.38
CA VAL A 204 -2.60 -5.11 9.64
C VAL A 204 -3.37 -6.34 10.11
N TYR A 205 -3.08 -6.85 11.31
CA TYR A 205 -3.86 -7.93 11.92
C TYR A 205 -3.74 -7.95 13.46
N ARG A 206 -4.57 -8.76 14.14
CA ARG A 206 -4.49 -9.04 15.58
C ARG A 206 -4.78 -10.52 15.87
N ASP A 207 -4.06 -11.09 16.82
CA ASP A 207 -4.35 -12.36 17.47
C ASP A 207 -4.37 -12.10 18.99
N PRO A 208 -5.56 -11.93 19.59
CA PRO A 208 -5.69 -11.64 21.02
C PRO A 208 -5.23 -12.79 21.91
N ALA A 209 -5.36 -14.04 21.45
CA ALA A 209 -5.00 -15.22 22.24
C ALA A 209 -3.48 -15.29 22.46
N ARG A 210 -2.72 -14.93 21.43
CA ARG A 210 -1.25 -14.95 21.43
C ARG A 210 -0.63 -13.59 21.73
N LYS A 211 -1.45 -12.55 21.92
CA LYS A 211 -1.05 -11.13 22.11
C LYS A 211 -0.14 -10.63 20.98
N VAL A 212 -0.53 -10.94 19.75
CA VAL A 212 0.18 -10.54 18.54
C VAL A 212 -0.63 -9.51 17.78
N CYS A 213 0.04 -8.52 17.19
CA CYS A 213 -0.59 -7.64 16.21
C CYS A 213 0.41 -7.21 15.14
N SER A 214 -0.09 -6.79 13.98
CA SER A 214 0.69 -6.11 12.96
C SER A 214 0.11 -4.73 12.67
N TRP A 215 0.99 -3.75 12.54
CA TRP A 215 0.66 -2.38 12.15
C TRP A 215 1.36 -2.06 10.82
N MET A 216 0.65 -1.35 9.93
CA MET A 216 1.19 -0.87 8.66
C MET A 216 1.62 0.59 8.81
N MET A 217 2.78 0.99 8.27
CA MET A 217 3.17 2.40 8.22
C MET A 217 2.93 3.00 6.83
N VAL A 218 2.08 4.02 6.77
CA VAL A 218 1.77 4.78 5.55
C VAL A 218 2.27 6.22 5.73
N GLY A 219 2.85 6.80 4.69
CA GLY A 219 3.14 8.24 4.67
C GLY A 219 2.17 8.96 3.75
N PHE A 220 1.31 9.80 4.31
CA PHE A 220 0.43 10.69 3.56
C PHE A 220 1.16 11.99 3.25
N ASP A 221 1.09 12.44 1.99
CA ASP A 221 1.50 13.78 1.58
C ASP A 221 0.26 14.68 1.48
N LEU A 222 0.23 15.73 2.29
CA LEU A 222 -0.84 16.71 2.35
C LEU A 222 -0.32 18.09 1.91
N LEU A 223 -1.09 18.78 1.07
CA LEU A 223 -0.79 20.14 0.60
C LEU A 223 -1.65 21.14 1.40
N PRO A 224 -1.04 22.07 2.15
CA PRO A 224 -1.78 23.17 2.76
C PRO A 224 -2.23 24.16 1.67
N SER A 225 -3.51 24.55 1.67
CA SER A 225 -4.08 25.50 0.71
C SER A 225 -5.40 26.05 1.25
N ASP A 226 -5.56 27.39 1.26
CA ASP A 226 -6.77 28.11 1.70
C ASP A 226 -7.36 27.63 3.05
N GLY A 227 -6.49 27.27 4.01
CA GLY A 227 -6.88 26.77 5.34
C GLY A 227 -7.24 25.27 5.39
N TYR A 228 -7.10 24.56 4.27
CA TYR A 228 -7.37 23.13 4.14
C TYR A 228 -6.08 22.33 3.88
N PHE A 229 -6.13 21.02 4.15
CA PHE A 229 -5.08 20.07 3.83
C PHE A 229 -5.56 19.10 2.74
N TYR A 230 -5.13 19.35 1.50
CA TYR A 230 -5.47 18.51 0.35
C TYR A 230 -4.62 17.24 0.34
N TYR A 231 -5.25 16.08 0.19
CA TYR A 231 -4.54 14.82 -0.04
C TYR A 231 -3.92 14.79 -1.45
N ILE A 232 -2.62 14.47 -1.55
CA ILE A 232 -1.86 14.46 -2.82
C ILE A 232 -1.38 13.07 -3.23
N GLU A 233 -0.92 12.28 -2.26
CA GLU A 233 -0.51 10.88 -2.45
C GLU A 233 -0.35 10.17 -1.09
N ALA A 234 -0.60 8.86 -1.06
CA ALA A 234 -0.13 7.95 -0.04
C ALA A 234 1.14 7.24 -0.54
N ASN A 235 2.01 6.80 0.37
CA ASN A 235 3.09 5.89 0.03
C ASN A 235 3.31 4.88 1.15
N ILE A 236 3.49 3.62 0.78
CA ILE A 236 4.17 2.63 1.59
C ILE A 236 5.68 2.78 1.34
N ASN A 237 6.54 2.46 2.30
CA ASN A 237 7.95 2.91 2.35
C ASN A 237 8.15 4.46 2.29
N PRO A 238 7.51 5.27 3.15
CA PRO A 238 7.46 6.73 2.99
C PRO A 238 8.77 7.48 3.34
N GLY A 239 9.84 7.26 2.58
CA GLY A 239 11.11 8.01 2.65
C GLY A 239 11.81 8.04 4.02
N PHE A 240 11.34 7.23 4.98
CA PHE A 240 11.42 7.57 6.40
C PHE A 240 12.86 7.73 6.94
N PHE A 241 13.77 6.87 6.49
CA PHE A 241 15.15 6.81 7.00
C PHE A 241 16.16 7.69 6.25
N SER A 242 15.78 8.40 5.17
CA SER A 242 16.71 9.25 4.42
C SER A 242 16.85 10.68 4.96
N HIS A 243 16.00 11.09 5.91
CA HIS A 243 15.73 12.49 6.22
C HIS A 243 16.17 12.94 7.62
N GLY A 244 17.44 12.71 7.99
CA GLY A 244 18.06 13.40 9.14
C GLY A 244 17.30 13.37 10.48
N ARG A 245 16.39 12.41 10.71
CA ARG A 245 15.43 12.41 11.83
C ARG A 245 16.10 12.50 13.20
N GLU A 246 17.25 11.83 13.34
CA GLU A 246 18.19 11.90 14.47
C GLU A 246 18.79 13.31 14.73
N ARG A 247 18.51 14.32 13.89
CA ARG A 247 18.83 15.74 14.09
C ARG A 247 17.64 16.57 14.54
N HIS A 248 16.42 16.19 14.15
CA HIS A 248 15.18 16.92 14.47
C HIS A 248 14.55 16.46 15.79
N HIS A 249 14.91 15.27 16.26
CA HIS A 249 14.36 14.60 17.43
C HIS A 249 15.48 14.14 18.38
N ALA A 250 16.16 15.08 19.02
CA ALA A 250 17.23 14.76 19.98
C ALA A 250 16.71 14.13 21.29
N GLU A 251 15.46 14.43 21.64
CA GLU A 251 14.84 14.09 22.94
C GLU A 251 14.09 12.74 22.92
N GLY A 252 13.50 12.37 21.79
CA GLY A 252 12.75 11.12 21.62
C GLY A 252 12.17 11.02 20.22
N ASP A 253 12.08 9.80 19.67
CA ASP A 253 11.53 9.56 18.33
C ASP A 253 10.03 9.26 18.41
N PRO A 254 9.13 10.14 17.89
CA PRO A 254 7.68 9.92 17.99
C PRO A 254 7.19 8.61 17.36
N LEU A 255 7.94 8.04 16.40
CA LEU A 255 7.59 6.75 15.80
C LEU A 255 7.88 5.61 16.79
N LEU A 256 9.05 5.62 17.41
CA LEU A 256 9.39 4.61 18.41
C LEU A 256 8.51 4.73 19.65
N GLU A 257 8.24 5.95 20.10
CA GLU A 257 7.33 6.18 21.21
C GLU A 257 5.95 5.59 20.92
N ALA A 258 5.37 5.86 19.74
CA ALA A 258 4.11 5.25 19.31
C ALA A 258 4.17 3.71 19.25
N MET A 259 5.28 3.11 18.79
CA MET A 259 5.47 1.64 18.82
C MET A 259 5.57 1.10 20.26
N ILE A 260 6.26 1.79 21.17
CA ILE A 260 6.38 1.41 22.59
C ILE A 260 5.02 1.50 23.31
N GLN A 261 4.30 2.60 23.11
CA GLN A 261 2.94 2.78 23.66
C GLN A 261 1.97 1.73 23.10
N GLY A 262 2.08 1.44 21.80
CA GLY A 262 1.36 0.35 21.12
C GLY A 262 1.61 -1.01 21.73
N ALA A 263 2.87 -1.45 21.77
CA ALA A 263 3.26 -2.74 22.34
C ALA A 263 2.74 -2.91 23.77
N ARG A 264 2.85 -1.86 24.60
CA ARG A 264 2.30 -1.85 25.97
C ARG A 264 0.78 -2.01 26.02
N ARG A 265 0.04 -1.29 25.17
CA ARG A 265 -1.44 -1.38 25.07
C ARG A 265 -1.91 -2.77 24.68
N GLU A 266 -1.21 -3.41 23.73
CA GLU A 266 -1.51 -4.76 23.24
C GLU A 266 -1.00 -5.88 24.17
N GLY A 267 -0.24 -5.53 25.22
CA GLY A 267 0.35 -6.47 26.17
C GLY A 267 1.54 -7.27 25.61
N CYS A 268 2.16 -6.76 24.55
CA CYS A 268 3.38 -7.28 23.93
C CYS A 268 4.62 -6.93 24.77
N ASP A 269 5.66 -7.76 24.71
CA ASP A 269 7.00 -7.49 25.24
C ASP A 269 8.07 -7.32 24.14
N ARG A 270 7.70 -7.58 22.88
CA ARG A 270 8.59 -7.48 21.73
C ARG A 270 8.00 -6.61 20.62
N ILE A 271 8.86 -5.86 19.94
CA ILE A 271 8.59 -5.14 18.71
C ILE A 271 9.49 -5.72 17.62
N VAL A 272 8.92 -6.18 16.51
CA VAL A 272 9.66 -6.63 15.32
C VAL A 272 9.35 -5.68 14.16
N LEU A 273 10.33 -4.84 13.83
CA LEU A 273 10.23 -3.86 12.76
C LEU A 273 10.76 -4.44 11.44
N TYR A 274 9.94 -4.37 10.40
CA TYR A 274 10.29 -4.63 9.02
C TYR A 274 10.45 -3.27 8.29
N PRO A 275 11.68 -2.70 8.21
CA PRO A 275 11.92 -1.38 7.65
C PRO A 275 11.85 -1.39 6.12
N SER A 276 11.89 -0.19 5.54
CA SER A 276 11.56 0.03 4.13
C SER A 276 12.45 -0.71 3.12
N SER A 277 11.88 -0.93 1.94
CA SER A 277 12.54 -1.58 0.79
C SER A 277 13.70 -0.78 0.19
N VAL A 278 13.88 0.49 0.60
CA VAL A 278 14.87 1.42 0.06
C VAL A 278 16.02 1.66 1.05
N ALA A 279 15.70 1.90 2.32
CA ALA A 279 16.68 2.15 3.38
C ALA A 279 16.12 1.72 4.76
N GLY A 280 16.98 1.20 5.62
CA GLY A 280 16.68 1.01 7.04
C GLY A 280 17.34 2.09 7.92
N PRO A 281 17.07 2.09 9.25
CA PRO A 281 17.63 3.07 10.17
C PRO A 281 19.16 3.03 10.19
N SER A 282 19.78 4.18 10.46
CA SER A 282 21.23 4.29 10.68
C SER A 282 21.62 3.48 11.92
N SER A 283 22.88 3.04 12.01
CA SER A 283 23.34 2.27 13.19
C SER A 283 23.28 3.09 14.49
N ARG A 284 23.29 4.43 14.41
CA ARG A 284 23.11 5.32 15.56
C ARG A 284 21.64 5.38 15.98
N LEU A 285 20.73 5.61 15.03
CA LEU A 285 19.29 5.63 15.26
C LEU A 285 18.81 4.29 15.82
N GLU A 286 19.28 3.17 15.26
CA GLU A 286 18.99 1.81 15.73
C GLU A 286 19.48 1.56 17.17
N ALA A 287 20.74 1.90 17.49
CA ALA A 287 21.27 1.68 18.85
C ALA A 287 20.53 2.52 19.90
N TRP A 288 20.15 3.75 19.56
CA TRP A 288 19.35 4.61 20.43
C TRP A 288 17.90 4.11 20.56
N TRP A 289 17.29 3.63 19.48
CA TRP A 289 15.98 3.00 19.52
C TRP A 289 15.97 1.72 20.39
N GLN A 290 16.99 0.89 20.27
CA GLN A 290 17.17 -0.30 21.12
C GLN A 290 17.33 0.07 22.60
N ALA A 291 18.07 1.13 22.91
CA ALA A 291 18.20 1.63 24.27
C ALA A 291 16.86 2.15 24.84
N GLN A 292 16.07 2.89 24.04
CA GLN A 292 14.75 3.39 24.46
C GLN A 292 13.73 2.25 24.65
N ALA A 293 13.69 1.28 23.73
CA ALA A 293 12.83 0.09 23.87
C ALA A 293 13.21 -0.74 25.12
N SER A 294 14.51 -0.96 25.33
CA SER A 294 15.01 -1.69 26.51
C SER A 294 14.69 -0.96 27.82
N ALA A 295 14.85 0.37 27.88
CA ALA A 295 14.43 1.18 29.01
C ALA A 295 12.90 1.15 29.24
N ALA A 296 12.12 0.91 28.20
CA ALA A 296 10.68 0.72 28.29
C ALA A 296 10.26 -0.71 28.69
N GLY A 297 11.20 -1.65 28.83
CA GLY A 297 10.95 -3.06 29.16
C GLY A 297 10.61 -3.93 27.94
N LEU A 298 11.01 -3.52 26.73
CA LEU A 298 10.68 -4.18 25.46
C LEU A 298 11.92 -4.63 24.68
N GLU A 299 11.83 -5.79 24.02
CA GLU A 299 12.80 -6.20 22.99
C GLU A 299 12.48 -5.48 21.66
N LEU A 300 13.44 -4.77 21.07
CA LEU A 300 13.31 -4.23 19.70
C LEU A 300 14.21 -4.98 18.73
N GLU A 301 13.59 -5.72 17.82
CA GLU A 301 14.24 -6.33 16.67
C GLU A 301 13.96 -5.56 15.39
N ILE A 302 14.95 -5.46 14.50
CA ILE A 302 14.78 -4.91 13.15
C ILE A 302 15.21 -5.96 12.15
N ARG A 303 14.29 -6.48 11.32
CA ARG A 303 14.55 -7.51 10.29
C ARG A 303 14.65 -6.85 8.91
N ASP A 304 15.83 -6.86 8.30
CA ASP A 304 16.01 -6.30 6.95
C ASP A 304 15.41 -7.20 5.86
N ASP A 305 15.01 -6.64 4.72
CA ASP A 305 14.75 -7.45 3.52
C ASP A 305 16.12 -7.88 2.94
N PRO A 306 16.37 -9.19 2.71
CA PRO A 306 17.62 -9.68 2.13
C PRO A 306 17.94 -9.09 0.74
N ARG A 307 16.94 -8.57 0.04
CA ARG A 307 17.05 -7.90 -1.26
C ARG A 307 17.50 -6.43 -1.12
N VAL A 308 17.63 -5.87 0.08
CA VAL A 308 17.77 -4.42 0.32
C VAL A 308 19.10 -4.05 0.96
N ARG A 309 19.62 -2.88 0.61
CA ARG A 309 20.95 -2.41 1.07
C ARG A 309 20.88 -1.67 2.39
N SER A 310 20.46 -2.36 3.44
CA SER A 310 20.71 -1.87 4.80
C SER A 310 22.23 -1.77 5.06
N ARG A 311 22.62 -0.71 5.80
CA ARG A 311 24.00 -0.47 6.22
C ARG A 311 24.35 -1.24 7.49
N CYS A 312 23.36 -1.76 8.20
CA CYS A 312 23.50 -2.46 9.47
C CYS A 312 23.65 -3.98 9.26
N ARG A 313 24.04 -4.67 10.33
CA ARG A 313 24.22 -6.13 10.38
C ARG A 313 23.06 -6.75 11.15
N ARG A 314 21.94 -6.98 10.47
CA ARG A 314 20.71 -7.51 11.06
C ARG A 314 20.37 -8.88 10.50
N GLU A 315 19.43 -9.55 11.14
CA GLU A 315 18.74 -10.69 10.54
C GLU A 315 17.97 -10.25 9.30
N THR A 316 17.66 -11.24 8.45
CA THR A 316 16.99 -10.99 7.17
C THR A 316 15.85 -11.95 6.99
N GLU A 317 14.65 -11.41 6.82
CA GLU A 317 13.46 -12.22 6.62
C GLU A 317 12.55 -11.54 5.58
N PRO A 318 12.08 -12.28 4.56
CA PRO A 318 11.29 -11.70 3.48
C PRO A 318 9.81 -11.48 3.85
N ILE A 319 9.29 -12.21 4.82
CA ILE A 319 7.86 -12.33 5.17
C ILE A 319 7.74 -12.25 6.70
N MET A 320 6.57 -11.87 7.22
CA MET A 320 6.35 -11.86 8.67
C MET A 320 6.22 -13.27 9.23
N ALA A 321 6.80 -13.50 10.42
CA ALA A 321 6.74 -14.76 11.15
C ALA A 321 5.81 -14.60 12.37
N PRO A 322 4.48 -14.76 12.21
CA PRO A 322 3.50 -14.50 13.26
C PRO A 322 3.48 -15.58 14.37
N ASP A 323 4.42 -16.53 14.35
CA ASP A 323 4.59 -17.58 15.35
C ASP A 323 5.29 -17.09 16.63
N ALA A 324 5.81 -15.87 16.67
CA ALA A 324 6.18 -15.22 17.94
C ALA A 324 4.94 -14.76 18.72
N GLU A 325 4.81 -15.16 19.98
CA GLU A 325 3.81 -14.61 20.89
C GLU A 325 4.19 -13.21 21.36
N ARG A 326 3.24 -12.47 21.94
CA ARG A 326 3.47 -11.21 22.66
C ARG A 326 4.28 -10.18 21.86
N THR A 327 4.06 -10.15 20.54
CA THR A 327 4.87 -9.39 19.58
C THR A 327 4.03 -8.39 18.79
N LEU A 328 4.45 -7.13 18.79
CA LEU A 328 4.01 -6.10 17.85
C LEU A 328 4.91 -6.16 16.60
N PHE A 329 4.33 -6.58 15.49
CA PHE A 329 4.95 -6.46 14.17
C PHE A 329 4.66 -5.07 13.60
N VAL A 330 5.69 -4.42 13.05
CA VAL A 330 5.53 -3.11 12.40
C VAL A 330 6.10 -3.21 10.99
N ASN A 331 5.23 -3.08 10.00
CA ASN A 331 5.59 -3.27 8.61
C ASN A 331 5.58 -1.94 7.84
N ILE A 332 6.77 -1.57 7.33
CA ILE A 332 7.00 -0.39 6.49
C ILE A 332 7.14 -0.80 5.00
N ARG A 333 7.23 -2.10 4.72
CA ARG A 333 7.45 -2.65 3.37
C ARG A 333 6.15 -2.79 2.60
N THR A 334 6.26 -2.71 1.29
CA THR A 334 5.19 -3.11 0.37
C THR A 334 4.98 -4.63 0.45
N LEU A 335 3.75 -5.06 0.69
CA LEU A 335 3.26 -6.43 0.63
C LEU A 335 2.37 -6.61 -0.61
N PRO A 336 2.20 -7.83 -1.14
CA PRO A 336 1.20 -8.09 -2.17
C PRO A 336 -0.20 -8.19 -1.54
N HIS A 337 -0.75 -7.04 -1.14
CA HIS A 337 -2.04 -6.88 -0.50
C HIS A 337 -2.90 -5.88 -1.29
N PRO A 338 -4.25 -5.98 -1.30
CA PRO A 338 -5.09 -5.00 -1.98
C PRO A 338 -4.96 -3.56 -1.42
N VAL A 339 -4.61 -3.41 -0.14
CA VAL A 339 -4.39 -2.06 0.45
C VAL A 339 -3.13 -1.39 -0.09
N ASP A 340 -2.09 -2.16 -0.41
CA ASP A 340 -0.87 -1.64 -1.02
C ASP A 340 -1.15 -1.15 -2.45
N VAL A 341 -2.00 -1.88 -3.20
CA VAL A 341 -2.49 -1.45 -4.52
C VAL A 341 -3.33 -0.17 -4.40
N LEU A 342 -4.28 -0.12 -3.46
CA LEU A 342 -5.09 1.07 -3.19
C LEU A 342 -4.21 2.31 -2.90
N LEU A 343 -3.19 2.17 -2.06
CA LEU A 343 -2.39 3.29 -1.55
C LEU A 343 -1.20 3.68 -2.45
N GLU A 344 -0.61 2.75 -3.22
CA GLU A 344 0.53 3.05 -4.11
C GLU A 344 0.08 3.44 -5.54
N GLU A 345 -1.10 3.03 -6.01
CA GLU A 345 -1.57 3.33 -7.39
C GLU A 345 -2.41 4.60 -7.47
N LYS A 346 -1.94 5.56 -8.28
CA LYS A 346 -2.52 6.91 -8.41
C LYS A 346 -3.95 6.86 -8.98
N GLY A 347 -4.88 7.43 -8.24
CA GLY A 347 -6.30 7.51 -8.60
C GLY A 347 -7.19 6.51 -7.85
N LEU A 348 -6.64 5.43 -7.28
CA LEU A 348 -7.47 4.43 -6.59
C LEU A 348 -7.92 4.91 -5.20
N PHE A 349 -7.01 5.48 -4.41
CA PHE A 349 -7.38 6.03 -3.09
C PHE A 349 -8.10 7.37 -3.21
N GLU A 350 -7.79 8.17 -4.23
CA GLU A 350 -8.55 9.37 -4.61
C GLU A 350 -10.02 9.01 -4.89
N ALA A 351 -10.29 7.97 -5.70
CA ALA A 351 -11.66 7.50 -5.95
C ALA A 351 -12.36 6.98 -4.68
N GLU A 352 -11.62 6.41 -3.73
CA GLU A 352 -12.18 6.03 -2.42
C GLU A 352 -12.51 7.26 -1.54
N ILE A 353 -11.69 8.31 -1.59
CA ILE A 353 -11.99 9.60 -0.96
C ILE A 353 -13.23 10.25 -1.61
N GLU A 354 -13.35 10.22 -2.94
CA GLU A 354 -14.53 10.74 -3.66
C GLU A 354 -15.82 10.01 -3.25
N ARG A 355 -15.79 8.66 -3.16
CA ARG A 355 -16.93 7.85 -2.64
C ARG A 355 -17.31 8.20 -1.21
N HIS A 356 -16.34 8.52 -0.36
CA HIS A 356 -16.58 9.00 1.00
C HIS A 356 -17.19 10.42 0.99
N ASN A 357 -16.58 11.36 0.28
CA ASN A 357 -17.01 12.76 0.19
C ASN A 357 -18.44 12.92 -0.37
N ALA A 358 -18.86 12.03 -1.27
CA ALA A 358 -20.22 11.96 -1.80
C ALA A 358 -21.29 11.59 -0.76
N ARG A 359 -20.89 11.12 0.43
CA ARG A 359 -21.76 10.69 1.53
C ARG A 359 -21.51 11.45 2.84
N ALA A 360 -20.35 12.09 2.97
CA ALA A 360 -19.94 12.86 4.14
C ALA A 360 -20.59 14.26 4.17
N ALA A 361 -20.76 14.79 5.39
CA ALA A 361 -21.04 16.20 5.62
C ALA A 361 -19.85 17.07 5.18
N GLU A 362 -20.07 18.35 4.89
CA GLU A 362 -19.07 19.22 4.27
C GLU A 362 -17.81 19.37 5.15
N GLU A 363 -18.01 19.49 6.46
CA GLU A 363 -16.99 19.58 7.50
C GLU A 363 -16.13 18.32 7.67
N ASP A 364 -16.62 17.16 7.22
CA ASP A 364 -15.95 15.86 7.31
C ASP A 364 -15.20 15.48 6.03
N ARG A 365 -15.50 16.14 4.90
CA ARG A 365 -14.87 15.86 3.61
C ARG A 365 -13.35 15.98 3.67
N ILE A 366 -12.68 15.13 2.90
CA ILE A 366 -11.23 15.16 2.69
C ILE A 366 -10.98 15.87 1.36
N PRO A 367 -10.35 17.05 1.35
CA PRO A 367 -10.05 17.77 0.12
C PRO A 367 -9.07 16.98 -0.75
N VAL A 368 -9.37 16.88 -2.05
CA VAL A 368 -8.53 16.25 -3.07
C VAL A 368 -8.52 17.15 -4.31
N PRO A 369 -7.39 17.27 -5.03
CA PRO A 369 -7.38 17.95 -6.33
C PRO A 369 -8.33 17.23 -7.30
N ARG A 370 -9.28 17.97 -7.88
CA ARG A 370 -10.21 17.42 -8.87
C ARG A 370 -9.44 16.84 -10.06
N ARG A 371 -9.82 15.62 -10.45
CA ARG A 371 -9.34 14.98 -11.68
C ARG A 371 -9.93 15.67 -12.92
N ILE A 372 -9.13 15.79 -13.97
CA ILE A 372 -9.55 16.36 -15.27
C ILE A 372 -9.70 15.20 -16.25
N HIS A 373 -10.89 15.01 -16.79
CA HIS A 373 -11.23 13.96 -17.76
C HIS A 373 -11.38 14.50 -19.19
N SER A 374 -11.68 15.79 -19.35
CA SER A 374 -11.85 16.46 -20.65
C SER A 374 -11.17 17.83 -20.68
N SER A 375 -10.89 18.36 -21.87
CA SER A 375 -10.29 19.70 -22.02
C SER A 375 -11.21 20.82 -21.52
N ASP A 376 -12.53 20.57 -21.43
CA ASP A 376 -13.54 21.52 -20.94
C ASP A 376 -13.61 21.55 -19.40
N GLU A 377 -13.00 20.58 -18.71
CA GLU A 377 -12.88 20.54 -17.25
C GLU A 377 -11.64 21.28 -16.71
N VAL A 378 -10.77 21.77 -17.60
CA VAL A 378 -9.55 22.51 -17.22
C VAL A 378 -9.95 23.79 -16.46
N PRO A 379 -9.46 24.01 -15.21
CA PRO A 379 -9.76 25.22 -14.46
C PRO A 379 -9.27 26.47 -15.20
N ASP A 380 -9.89 27.64 -14.98
CA ASP A 380 -9.38 28.88 -15.57
C ASP A 380 -8.00 29.26 -15.02
N ALA A 381 -7.08 29.64 -15.90
CA ALA A 381 -5.77 30.15 -15.50
C ALA A 381 -5.86 31.64 -15.13
N HIS A 382 -5.71 31.98 -13.83
CA HIS A 382 -5.73 33.37 -13.38
C HIS A 382 -4.78 34.27 -14.20
N PRO A 383 -5.26 35.39 -14.79
CA PRO A 383 -4.41 36.35 -15.50
C PRO A 383 -3.30 36.91 -14.59
N GLY A 384 -2.06 36.90 -15.07
CA GLY A 384 -0.89 37.29 -14.28
C GLY A 384 -0.52 36.33 -13.14
N GLY A 385 -1.26 35.24 -12.96
CA GLY A 385 -1.03 34.27 -11.88
C GLY A 385 0.34 33.60 -11.94
N ARG A 386 0.90 33.30 -10.77
CA ARG A 386 2.20 32.64 -10.60
C ARG A 386 2.18 31.12 -10.51
N PHE A 387 1.00 30.53 -10.41
CA PHE A 387 0.84 29.08 -10.29
C PHE A 387 0.36 28.46 -11.61
N PRO A 388 0.74 27.21 -11.91
CA PRO A 388 0.02 26.43 -12.90
C PRO A 388 -1.43 26.20 -12.44
N ASN A 389 -2.32 25.85 -13.36
CA ASN A 389 -3.70 25.44 -13.07
C ASN A 389 -3.94 23.95 -13.34
N VAL A 390 -3.00 23.26 -14.00
CA VAL A 390 -3.06 21.82 -14.28
C VAL A 390 -1.73 21.15 -13.94
N VAL A 391 -1.81 19.98 -13.32
CA VAL A 391 -0.69 19.03 -13.16
C VAL A 391 -1.03 17.68 -13.78
N VAL A 392 -0.13 17.19 -14.62
CA VAL A 392 -0.23 15.87 -15.26
C VAL A 392 0.85 14.96 -14.67
N LYS A 393 0.43 13.79 -14.19
CA LYS A 393 1.30 12.77 -13.58
C LYS A 393 1.25 11.51 -14.43
N HIS A 394 2.40 10.87 -14.70
CA HIS A 394 2.41 9.51 -15.23
C HIS A 394 2.02 8.52 -14.12
N ALA A 395 0.94 7.74 -14.30
CA ALA A 395 0.36 6.88 -13.26
C ALA A 395 1.39 5.94 -12.61
N LEU A 396 2.15 5.24 -13.47
CA LEU A 396 3.13 4.21 -13.06
C LEU A 396 4.52 4.72 -12.64
N LEU A 397 4.80 6.04 -12.69
CA LEU A 397 6.12 6.58 -12.34
C LEU A 397 6.06 7.33 -11.00
N ASN A 398 7.08 7.13 -10.16
CA ASN A 398 7.21 7.73 -8.83
C ASN A 398 8.40 8.70 -8.76
N GLU A 399 8.66 9.31 -7.60
CA GLU A 399 9.73 10.31 -7.38
C GLU A 399 9.59 11.57 -8.26
N ALA A 400 8.37 11.99 -8.57
CA ALA A 400 8.05 13.09 -9.49
C ALA A 400 8.64 12.97 -10.92
N ARG A 401 9.01 11.75 -11.34
CA ARG A 401 9.46 11.47 -12.71
C ARG A 401 8.29 11.63 -13.69
N ASP A 402 8.50 12.45 -14.71
CA ASP A 402 7.48 12.83 -15.71
C ASP A 402 6.21 13.46 -15.10
N VAL A 403 6.40 14.30 -14.07
CA VAL A 403 5.39 15.28 -13.65
C VAL A 403 5.51 16.50 -14.56
N ARG A 404 4.41 16.87 -15.20
CA ARG A 404 4.29 18.05 -16.07
C ARG A 404 3.27 19.01 -15.50
N MET A 405 3.48 20.29 -15.68
CA MET A 405 2.59 21.35 -15.19
C MET A 405 2.31 22.32 -16.32
N TYR A 406 1.11 22.89 -16.31
CA TYR A 406 0.64 23.80 -17.35
C TYR A 406 -0.10 24.97 -16.72
N ARG A 407 0.06 26.16 -17.31
CA ARG A 407 -0.80 27.32 -17.12
C ARG A 407 -1.57 27.53 -18.43
N THR A 408 -2.76 26.97 -18.58
CA THR A 408 -3.46 26.88 -19.87
C THR A 408 -4.98 26.81 -19.70
N SER A 409 -5.75 27.33 -20.66
CA SER A 409 -7.21 27.11 -20.74
C SER A 409 -7.59 25.78 -21.43
N ARG A 410 -6.61 25.09 -22.04
CA ARG A 410 -6.83 23.81 -22.75
C ARG A 410 -5.67 22.86 -22.57
N LEU A 411 -5.98 21.59 -22.30
CA LEU A 411 -4.99 20.51 -22.27
C LEU A 411 -5.05 19.68 -23.55
N ASP A 412 -3.89 19.21 -24.00
CA ASP A 412 -3.76 18.23 -25.10
C ASP A 412 -4.48 16.92 -24.71
N PRO A 413 -5.42 16.41 -25.53
CA PRO A 413 -6.15 15.18 -25.23
C PRO A 413 -5.26 13.96 -24.93
N SER A 414 -4.06 13.88 -25.53
CA SER A 414 -3.12 12.77 -25.27
C SER A 414 -2.57 12.74 -23.83
N LEU A 415 -2.74 13.82 -23.06
CA LEU A 415 -2.39 13.92 -21.64
C LEU A 415 -3.55 13.53 -20.71
N LEU A 416 -4.75 13.30 -21.27
CA LEU A 416 -5.92 12.76 -20.58
C LEU A 416 -6.04 11.24 -20.76
N GLU A 417 -5.26 10.65 -21.67
CA GLU A 417 -5.21 9.22 -21.94
C GLU A 417 -4.13 8.48 -21.13
N PRO A 418 -4.29 7.16 -20.86
CA PRO A 418 -3.25 6.34 -20.23
C PRO A 418 -1.92 6.40 -21.02
N PRO A 419 -0.76 6.51 -20.33
CA PRO A 419 -0.56 6.27 -18.90
C PRO A 419 -0.63 7.53 -18.03
N TYR A 420 -1.16 8.64 -18.53
CA TYR A 420 -1.24 9.90 -17.78
C TYR A 420 -2.54 10.04 -16.98
N VAL A 421 -2.47 10.85 -15.93
CA VAL A 421 -3.63 11.35 -15.18
C VAL A 421 -3.43 12.84 -14.93
N ALA A 422 -4.42 13.64 -15.34
CA ALA A 422 -4.45 15.08 -15.14
C ALA A 422 -5.31 15.45 -13.93
N TYR A 423 -4.86 16.45 -13.19
CA TYR A 423 -5.56 17.05 -12.05
C TYR A 423 -5.49 18.56 -12.16
N GLU A 424 -6.44 19.26 -11.55
CA GLU A 424 -6.25 20.67 -11.24
C GLU A 424 -5.02 20.86 -10.33
N PHE A 425 -4.32 21.96 -10.50
CA PHE A 425 -3.23 22.33 -9.61
C PHE A 425 -3.79 23.18 -8.47
N VAL A 426 -3.77 22.61 -7.27
CA VAL A 426 -4.09 23.33 -6.03
C VAL A 426 -2.88 24.20 -5.65
N ALA A 427 -3.09 25.51 -5.50
CA ALA A 427 -2.03 26.45 -5.12
C ALA A 427 -1.61 26.23 -3.66
N PRO A 428 -0.35 25.84 -3.36
CA PRO A 428 0.08 25.60 -2.00
C PRO A 428 0.24 26.92 -1.23
N GLU A 429 0.05 26.85 0.10
CA GLU A 429 0.62 27.85 1.00
C GLU A 429 2.15 27.93 0.83
N LEU A 430 2.69 29.13 0.98
CA LEU A 430 4.11 29.39 0.80
C LEU A 430 4.80 29.77 2.11
N GLU A 431 6.06 29.40 2.24
CA GLU A 431 6.94 29.82 3.32
C GLU A 431 7.93 30.87 2.79
N ALA A 432 7.88 32.08 3.35
CA ALA A 432 8.82 33.16 3.07
C ALA A 432 10.15 32.89 3.79
N LEU A 433 11.26 32.92 3.05
CA LEU A 433 12.60 32.61 3.54
C LEU A 433 13.61 33.61 2.99
N GLU A 434 14.47 34.13 3.86
CA GLU A 434 15.53 35.06 3.47
C GLU A 434 16.71 34.31 2.85
N GLU A 435 17.00 34.57 1.56
CA GLU A 435 18.17 34.04 0.87
C GLU A 435 19.02 35.17 0.28
N ASN A 436 20.21 35.37 0.85
CA ASN A 436 21.16 36.44 0.50
C ASN A 436 20.61 37.87 0.69
N GLY A 437 19.83 38.11 1.76
CA GLY A 437 19.22 39.42 2.04
C GLY A 437 17.98 39.74 1.20
N VAL A 438 17.42 38.74 0.50
CA VAL A 438 16.18 38.86 -0.28
C VAL A 438 15.20 37.82 0.22
N GLU A 439 14.01 38.26 0.66
CA GLU A 439 12.91 37.37 1.00
C GLU A 439 12.34 36.71 -0.26
N ARG A 440 12.10 35.40 -0.18
CA ARG A 440 11.61 34.58 -1.29
C ARG A 440 10.61 33.55 -0.78
N GLU A 441 9.56 33.31 -1.54
CA GLU A 441 8.50 32.38 -1.15
C GLU A 441 8.68 31.00 -1.78
N TYR A 442 8.47 29.93 -1.00
CA TYR A 442 8.67 28.54 -1.42
C TYR A 442 7.40 27.71 -1.14
N ALA A 443 7.00 26.85 -2.07
CA ALA A 443 5.87 25.94 -1.87
C ALA A 443 6.08 25.01 -0.67
N VAL A 444 5.03 24.83 0.15
CA VAL A 444 5.03 23.96 1.32
C VAL A 444 4.22 22.68 1.06
N LYS A 445 4.63 21.57 1.68
CA LYS A 445 3.85 20.32 1.77
C LYS A 445 4.17 19.61 3.08
N TYR A 446 3.22 18.89 3.67
CA TYR A 446 3.46 18.06 4.85
C TYR A 446 3.51 16.58 4.48
N ARG A 447 4.51 15.85 4.98
CA ARG A 447 4.60 14.38 4.94
C ARG A 447 4.33 13.83 6.33
N LEU A 448 3.26 13.05 6.48
CA LEU A 448 2.80 12.55 7.77
C LEU A 448 2.92 11.03 7.84
N ASN A 449 3.68 10.54 8.83
CA ASN A 449 3.81 9.09 9.06
C ASN A 449 2.68 8.64 9.99
N THR A 450 1.83 7.76 9.46
CA THR A 450 0.65 7.24 10.14
C THR A 450 0.75 5.73 10.22
N PHE A 451 0.60 5.17 11.41
CA PHE A 451 0.36 3.74 11.57
C PHE A 451 -1.12 3.43 11.35
N ILE A 452 -1.44 2.52 10.44
CA ILE A 452 -2.76 1.88 10.38
C ILE A 452 -2.69 0.66 11.29
N THR A 453 -3.43 0.70 12.39
CA THR A 453 -3.46 -0.34 13.43
C THR A 453 -4.81 -1.08 13.41
N PRO A 454 -4.97 -2.23 14.09
CA PRO A 454 -6.26 -2.88 14.21
C PRO A 454 -7.37 -1.98 14.79
N ASP A 455 -7.04 -1.05 15.69
CA ASP A 455 -8.01 -0.15 16.34
C ASP A 455 -8.32 1.14 15.56
N GLY A 456 -7.49 1.47 14.55
CA GLY A 456 -7.58 2.73 13.81
C GLY A 456 -6.22 3.30 13.42
N PRO A 457 -6.20 4.46 12.74
CA PRO A 457 -4.98 5.19 12.44
C PRO A 457 -4.38 5.86 13.68
N LEU A 458 -3.05 5.91 13.74
CA LEU A 458 -2.27 6.67 14.71
C LEU A 458 -1.22 7.49 13.95
N CYS A 459 -1.45 8.80 13.82
CA CYS A 459 -0.46 9.70 13.22
C CYS A 459 0.63 10.02 14.25
N THR A 460 1.90 9.83 13.88
CA THR A 460 3.01 9.93 14.84
C THR A 460 3.88 11.15 14.62
N TYR A 461 3.95 11.68 13.40
CA TYR A 461 4.89 12.74 13.04
C TYR A 461 4.52 13.41 11.72
N ALA A 462 4.50 14.75 11.71
CA ALA A 462 4.43 15.58 10.52
C ALA A 462 5.80 16.20 10.19
N SER A 463 6.27 16.01 8.96
CA SER A 463 7.47 16.66 8.41
C SER A 463 7.04 17.80 7.48
N LYS A 464 7.49 19.03 7.74
CA LYS A 464 7.29 20.13 6.79
C LYS A 464 8.35 20.03 5.68
N GLY A 465 7.91 19.97 4.44
CA GLY A 465 8.73 19.99 3.24
C GLY A 465 8.59 21.36 2.57
N ILE A 466 9.71 21.88 2.08
CA ILE A 466 9.81 23.16 1.39
C ILE A 466 10.37 22.91 -0.01
N GLY A 467 9.82 23.60 -1.02
CA GLY A 467 10.23 23.53 -2.43
C GLY A 467 11.73 23.76 -2.66
N GLY A 468 12.26 23.18 -3.74
CA GLY A 468 13.68 23.28 -4.09
C GLY A 468 14.09 24.57 -4.81
N ALA A 469 13.11 25.39 -5.20
CA ALA A 469 13.27 26.68 -5.85
C ALA A 469 12.14 27.62 -5.38
N PRO A 470 12.34 28.95 -5.41
CA PRO A 470 11.30 29.90 -5.06
C PRO A 470 10.21 29.95 -6.14
N VAL A 471 8.97 30.20 -5.73
CA VAL A 471 7.84 30.48 -6.63
C VAL A 471 8.10 31.81 -7.33
N PRO A 472 8.00 31.91 -8.67
CA PRO A 472 8.23 33.16 -9.38
C PRO A 472 7.09 34.17 -9.10
N GLU A 473 7.32 35.44 -9.42
CA GLU A 473 6.29 36.49 -9.29
C GLU A 473 5.14 36.30 -10.29
N ALA A 474 5.43 35.73 -11.47
CA ALA A 474 4.45 35.42 -12.51
C ALA A 474 4.89 34.18 -13.31
N LEU A 475 3.91 33.48 -13.89
CA LEU A 475 4.13 32.31 -14.74
C LEU A 475 3.57 32.54 -16.15
N ALA A 476 4.36 32.24 -17.18
CA ALA A 476 3.91 32.33 -18.56
C ALA A 476 2.78 31.32 -18.87
N GLU A 477 1.96 31.61 -19.88
CA GLU A 477 0.98 30.64 -20.39
C GLU A 477 1.69 29.50 -21.16
N GLY A 478 1.12 28.30 -21.11
CA GLY A 478 1.65 27.08 -21.73
C GLY A 478 2.30 26.12 -20.73
N PRO A 479 3.21 25.23 -21.21
CA PRO A 479 3.93 24.28 -20.37
C PRO A 479 4.93 24.96 -19.43
N VAL A 480 4.96 24.53 -18.17
CA VAL A 480 5.91 25.02 -17.17
C VAL A 480 7.30 24.43 -17.42
N ALA A 481 8.26 25.29 -17.78
CA ALA A 481 9.63 24.88 -18.12
C ALA A 481 10.43 24.33 -16.94
N ASP A 482 10.18 24.80 -15.71
CA ASP A 482 10.79 24.31 -14.48
C ASP A 482 9.72 24.03 -13.42
N PRO A 483 9.41 22.76 -13.11
CA PRO A 483 8.42 22.41 -12.09
C PRO A 483 8.97 22.46 -10.64
N ARG A 484 10.29 22.67 -10.43
CA ARG A 484 10.89 22.68 -9.08
C ARG A 484 10.28 23.68 -8.09
N PRO A 485 9.81 24.88 -8.48
CA PRO A 485 9.13 25.80 -7.56
C PRO A 485 7.84 25.25 -6.95
N TYR A 486 7.17 24.35 -7.65
CA TYR A 486 5.84 23.85 -7.33
C TYR A 486 5.85 22.40 -6.81
N VAL A 487 6.99 21.70 -6.90
CA VAL A 487 7.15 20.30 -6.50
C VAL A 487 8.01 20.19 -5.25
N VAL A 488 7.36 19.95 -4.12
CA VAL A 488 8.03 19.67 -2.83
C VAL A 488 8.54 18.23 -2.80
N ASN A 489 9.74 18.01 -3.35
CA ASN A 489 10.42 16.73 -3.37
C ASN A 489 11.96 16.89 -3.28
N ASN A 490 12.62 16.09 -2.46
CA ASN A 490 14.09 16.13 -2.24
C ASN A 490 14.88 15.86 -3.52
N HIS A 491 14.35 15.03 -4.43
CA HIS A 491 14.97 14.77 -5.74
C HIS A 491 15.00 16.02 -6.63
N MET A 492 14.12 16.99 -6.34
CA MET A 492 14.01 18.28 -7.03
C MET A 492 14.70 19.42 -6.26
N GLY A 493 15.50 19.11 -5.23
CA GLY A 493 16.21 20.07 -4.39
C GLY A 493 15.46 20.52 -3.14
N GLY A 494 14.26 19.97 -2.88
CA GLY A 494 13.46 20.30 -1.70
C GLY A 494 14.17 20.00 -0.37
N ARG A 495 13.82 20.78 0.65
CA ARG A 495 14.39 20.73 2.01
C ARG A 495 13.31 20.44 3.05
N HIS A 496 13.73 20.07 4.26
CA HIS A 496 12.81 19.80 5.37
C HIS A 496 13.04 20.77 6.53
N SER A 497 11.94 21.26 7.08
CA SER A 497 11.86 22.03 8.33
C SER A 497 11.01 21.29 9.36
N ARG A 498 11.09 21.73 10.62
CA ARG A 498 10.19 21.27 11.67
C ARG A 498 8.91 22.10 11.55
N ALA A 499 7.76 21.45 11.46
CA ALA A 499 6.46 22.10 11.59
C ALA A 499 6.34 22.74 12.99
N THR A 500 5.71 23.90 13.09
CA THR A 500 5.21 24.42 14.37
C THR A 500 4.17 23.46 14.96
N GLU A 501 3.88 23.60 16.26
CA GLU A 501 2.92 22.75 16.96
C GLU A 501 1.52 22.81 16.32
N SER A 502 1.01 24.01 16.06
CA SER A 502 -0.31 24.22 15.40
C SER A 502 -0.37 23.69 13.96
N GLU A 503 0.69 23.90 13.16
CA GLU A 503 0.80 23.30 11.81
C GLU A 503 0.78 21.77 11.90
N ALA A 504 1.53 21.19 12.84
CA ALA A 504 1.62 19.75 13.03
C ALA A 504 0.28 19.18 13.49
N GLU A 505 -0.38 19.75 14.50
CA GLU A 505 -1.70 19.32 14.98
C GLU A 505 -2.74 19.33 13.86
N SER A 506 -2.83 20.42 13.10
CA SER A 506 -3.80 20.59 12.01
C SER A 506 -3.56 19.58 10.88
N ALA A 507 -2.30 19.41 10.47
CA ALA A 507 -1.92 18.43 9.46
C ALA A 507 -2.16 16.99 9.95
N MET A 508 -1.86 16.69 11.22
CA MET A 508 -2.07 15.37 11.83
C MET A 508 -3.56 15.02 11.94
N ALA A 509 -4.42 15.99 12.28
CA ALA A 509 -5.86 15.81 12.26
C ALA A 509 -6.38 15.45 10.86
N ALA A 510 -5.91 16.13 9.81
CA ALA A 510 -6.24 15.79 8.43
C ALA A 510 -5.72 14.39 8.02
N ALA A 511 -4.48 14.05 8.36
CA ALA A 511 -3.92 12.71 8.09
C ALA A 511 -4.64 11.58 8.84
N LEU A 512 -5.20 11.84 10.02
CA LEU A 512 -6.04 10.87 10.74
C LEU A 512 -7.36 10.61 9.99
N ARG A 513 -8.01 11.63 9.42
CA ARG A 513 -9.22 11.43 8.57
C ARG A 513 -8.90 10.54 7.36
N VAL A 514 -7.81 10.84 6.66
CA VAL A 514 -7.32 10.02 5.53
C VAL A 514 -6.96 8.60 5.99
N GLY A 515 -6.31 8.46 7.14
CA GLY A 515 -5.98 7.17 7.75
C GLY A 515 -7.19 6.31 8.11
N TRP A 516 -8.32 6.93 8.50
CA TRP A 516 -9.56 6.21 8.77
C TRP A 516 -10.14 5.57 7.50
N LEU A 517 -10.03 6.20 6.32
CA LEU A 517 -10.44 5.57 5.06
C LEU A 517 -9.59 4.35 4.71
N ALA A 518 -8.27 4.40 4.94
CA ALA A 518 -7.41 3.23 4.75
C ALA A 518 -7.74 2.09 5.74
N HIS A 519 -8.13 2.43 6.98
CA HIS A 519 -8.59 1.49 7.99
C HIS A 519 -9.95 0.88 7.64
N ASP A 520 -10.92 1.69 7.21
CA ASP A 520 -12.25 1.22 6.82
C ASP A 520 -12.23 0.40 5.52
N PHE A 521 -11.37 0.74 4.56
CA PHE A 521 -11.10 -0.12 3.41
C PHE A 521 -10.66 -1.51 3.87
N LEU A 522 -9.67 -1.59 4.75
CA LEU A 522 -9.18 -2.83 5.33
C LEU A 522 -10.32 -3.60 6.03
N ARG A 523 -11.07 -2.96 6.93
CA ARG A 523 -12.24 -3.54 7.62
C ARG A 523 -13.24 -4.16 6.65
N ARG A 524 -13.61 -3.45 5.58
CA ARG A 524 -14.52 -3.96 4.55
C ARG A 524 -13.90 -5.11 3.77
N LEU A 525 -12.61 -5.03 3.46
CA LEU A 525 -11.89 -6.03 2.66
C LEU A 525 -11.86 -7.40 3.35
N HIS A 526 -11.63 -7.51 4.66
CA HIS A 526 -11.61 -8.82 5.34
C HIS A 526 -12.89 -9.11 6.18
N GLY A 527 -13.78 -8.14 6.36
CA GLY A 527 -15.13 -8.35 6.93
C GLY A 527 -15.29 -7.95 8.41
N PRO A 528 -16.49 -8.15 9.00
CA PRO A 528 -16.86 -7.61 10.31
C PRO A 528 -16.07 -8.19 11.49
N GLU A 529 -15.42 -9.34 11.32
CA GLU A 529 -14.55 -9.98 12.33
C GLU A 529 -13.14 -9.36 12.38
N TRP A 530 -12.98 -8.16 11.81
CA TRP A 530 -11.73 -7.42 11.64
C TRP A 530 -10.88 -7.28 12.93
N PRO A 531 -9.64 -7.79 12.91
CA PRO A 531 -9.25 -9.11 12.46
C PRO A 531 -8.92 -9.93 13.73
N ARG A 532 -9.79 -10.85 14.13
CA ARG A 532 -9.47 -11.85 15.16
C ARG A 532 -9.09 -13.15 14.45
N VAL A 533 -7.82 -13.55 14.54
CA VAL A 533 -7.42 -14.90 14.13
C VAL A 533 -7.86 -15.88 15.22
N GLU A 534 -8.99 -16.57 15.01
CA GLU A 534 -9.44 -17.63 15.91
C GLU A 534 -8.76 -18.96 15.55
N GLY A 535 -7.62 -19.22 16.19
CA GLY A 535 -6.93 -20.52 16.14
C GLY A 535 -5.52 -20.48 15.54
N PRO A 536 -4.77 -21.59 15.65
CA PRO A 536 -3.40 -21.67 15.15
C PRO A 536 -3.37 -21.60 13.62
N VAL A 537 -2.50 -20.74 13.09
CA VAL A 537 -2.17 -20.67 11.66
C VAL A 537 -1.39 -21.93 11.28
N GLU A 538 -1.97 -22.83 10.48
CA GLU A 538 -1.24 -24.00 9.98
C GLU A 538 0.00 -23.56 9.14
N PRO A 539 1.22 -24.08 9.42
CA PRO A 539 2.49 -23.63 8.79
C PRO A 539 2.61 -23.77 7.26
#